data_AF-A0A914FZ61-F1
#
_entry.id   AF-A0A914FZ61-F1
#
_cell.length_a   1.000
_cell.length_b   1.000
_cell.length_c   1.000
_cell.angle_alpha   90.00
_cell.angle_beta   90.00
_cell.angle_gamma   90.00
#
_symmetry.space_group_name_H-M   'P 1'
#
loop_
_entity.id
_entity.type
_entity.pdbx_description
1 polymer ?
#
loop_
_entity_poly.entity_id
_entity_poly.type
_entity_poly.pdbx_seq_one_letter_code
_entity_poly.pdbx_strand_id
1 'polypeptide(L)'
;MFQNLTLFSRRKVIALIRNGERIDRVFPEWLNLNFTDSGKYLPTDLNQPIEMLQRSGGIGDYLDDSPITEIGGLTSQILGRSFRLHDIWPIQKIYSSPSLRCVQSAAAFVKGLNKNIKICIEPGLFDWTKWYKAIP
;
A
#
# COMPACT_ATOMS: atom_id res chain seq x y z
N MET A 1 -27.12 -17.97 21.15
CA MET A 1 -26.66 -16.62 21.53
C MET A 1 -25.16 -16.72 21.84
N PHE A 2 -24.31 -16.70 20.82
CA PHE A 2 -22.85 -16.81 21.01
C PHE A 2 -22.29 -15.42 21.28
N GLN A 3 -21.90 -15.16 22.53
CA GLN A 3 -21.06 -14.02 22.86
C GLN A 3 -19.66 -14.25 22.29
N ASN A 4 -19.46 -13.94 21.02
CA ASN A 4 -18.12 -13.66 20.52
C ASN A 4 -17.70 -12.31 21.10
N LEU A 5 -17.16 -12.34 22.33
CA LEU A 5 -16.26 -11.29 22.78
C LEU A 5 -15.16 -11.20 21.72
N THR A 6 -15.23 -10.19 20.85
CA THR A 6 -14.13 -9.87 19.95
C THR A 6 -12.89 -9.78 20.82
N LEU A 7 -11.90 -10.65 20.55
CA LEU A 7 -10.67 -10.90 21.35
C LEU A 7 -9.91 -9.61 21.74
N PHE A 8 -10.26 -8.49 21.13
CA PHE A 8 -9.59 -7.20 21.21
C PHE A 8 -10.35 -6.13 22.00
N SER A 9 -11.62 -6.36 22.36
CA SER A 9 -12.46 -5.34 23.02
C SER A 9 -11.93 -4.81 24.36
N ARG A 10 -11.02 -5.53 25.03
CA ARG A 10 -10.41 -5.14 26.31
C ARG A 10 -8.91 -4.89 26.25
N ARG A 11 -8.29 -4.86 25.07
CA ARG A 11 -6.83 -4.72 24.92
C ARG A 11 -6.48 -3.72 23.83
N LYS A 12 -5.42 -2.94 24.04
CA LYS A 12 -4.80 -2.19 22.95
C LYS A 12 -4.06 -3.18 22.06
N VAL A 13 -4.39 -3.19 20.77
CA VAL A 13 -3.84 -4.12 19.78
C VAL A 13 -3.22 -3.30 18.67
N ILE A 14 -1.98 -3.64 18.34
CA ILE A 14 -1.25 -3.06 17.22
C ILE A 14 -1.04 -4.16 16.20
N ALA A 15 -1.58 -3.98 15.01
CA ALA A 15 -1.32 -4.85 13.87
C ALA A 15 -0.23 -4.18 13.00
N LEU A 16 0.87 -4.89 12.76
CA LEU A 16 1.91 -4.47 11.85
C LEU A 16 1.72 -5.22 10.53
N ILE A 17 1.56 -4.49 9.44
CA ILE A 17 1.28 -5.05 8.12
C ILE A 17 2.32 -4.50 7.15
N ARG A 18 3.04 -5.38 6.46
CA ARG A 18 3.97 -5.00 5.39
C ARG A 18 3.17 -4.56 4.16
N ASN A 19 3.72 -3.63 3.37
CA ASN A 19 3.17 -3.29 2.06
C ASN A 19 3.01 -4.52 1.15
N GLY A 20 2.09 -4.42 0.19
CA GLY A 20 1.88 -5.42 -0.86
C GLY A 20 3.07 -5.55 -1.81
N GLU A 21 2.98 -6.54 -2.70
CA GLU A 21 3.97 -6.80 -3.74
C GLU A 21 4.30 -5.52 -4.52
N ARG A 22 5.60 -5.28 -4.73
CA ARG A 22 6.10 -4.06 -5.37
C ARG A 22 6.45 -4.32 -6.83
N ILE A 23 6.17 -3.35 -7.69
CA ILE A 23 6.43 -3.49 -9.12
C ILE A 23 7.92 -3.67 -9.45
N ASP A 24 8.82 -2.97 -8.75
CA ASP A 24 10.27 -3.04 -8.96
C ASP A 24 10.87 -4.42 -8.64
N ARG A 25 10.17 -5.21 -7.82
CA ARG A 25 10.59 -6.57 -7.45
C ARG A 25 10.12 -7.63 -8.42
N VAL A 26 8.99 -7.40 -9.08
CA VAL A 26 8.43 -8.32 -10.08
C VAL A 26 8.97 -7.99 -11.48
N PHE A 27 9.11 -6.70 -11.77
CA PHE A 27 9.52 -6.17 -13.07
C PHE A 27 10.68 -5.19 -12.88
N PRO A 28 11.94 -5.65 -12.71
CA PRO A 28 13.06 -4.77 -12.41
C PRO A 28 13.29 -3.63 -13.43
N GLU A 29 13.01 -3.90 -14.71
CA GLU A 29 13.20 -2.95 -15.83
C GLU A 29 11.95 -2.11 -16.17
N TRP A 30 10.90 -2.15 -15.33
CA TRP A 30 9.60 -1.54 -15.65
C TRP A 30 9.69 -0.04 -16.00
N LEU A 31 10.58 0.72 -15.36
CA LEU A 31 10.76 2.14 -15.66
C LEU A 31 11.24 2.39 -17.09
N ASN A 32 12.04 1.47 -17.64
CA ASN A 32 12.57 1.58 -18.99
C ASN A 32 11.58 1.02 -20.02
N LEU A 33 10.81 0.01 -19.65
CA LEU A 33 9.95 -0.73 -20.57
C LEU A 33 8.51 -0.20 -20.66
N ASN A 34 8.02 0.45 -19.59
CA ASN A 34 6.62 0.83 -19.46
C ASN A 34 6.37 2.33 -19.61
N PHE A 35 7.36 3.10 -20.05
CA PHE A 35 7.18 4.53 -20.35
C PHE A 35 7.66 4.83 -21.77
N THR A 36 6.86 5.60 -22.51
CA THR A 36 7.26 6.14 -23.82
C THR A 36 8.27 7.26 -23.67
N ASP A 37 8.93 7.66 -24.76
CA ASP A 37 9.80 8.85 -24.80
C ASP A 37 9.08 10.15 -24.40
N SER A 38 7.75 10.18 -24.59
CA SER A 38 6.88 11.28 -24.14
C SER A 38 6.42 11.18 -22.68
N GLY A 39 6.91 10.16 -21.95
CA GLY A 39 6.62 9.91 -20.54
C GLY A 39 5.25 9.30 -20.26
N LYS A 40 4.55 8.79 -21.29
CA LYS A 40 3.27 8.11 -21.11
C LYS A 40 3.51 6.70 -20.60
N TYR A 41 2.85 6.35 -19.50
CA TYR A 41 2.87 5.00 -18.96
C TYR A 41 2.02 4.02 -19.80
N LEU A 42 2.57 2.84 -20.08
CA LEU A 42 1.94 1.76 -20.84
C LEU A 42 2.22 0.41 -20.14
N PRO A 43 1.22 -0.19 -19.46
CA PRO A 43 1.39 -1.51 -18.87
C PRO A 43 1.47 -2.58 -19.96
N THR A 44 2.37 -3.54 -19.78
CA THR A 44 2.61 -4.68 -20.67
C THR A 44 2.22 -6.02 -20.05
N ASP A 45 1.92 -6.03 -18.74
CA ASP A 45 1.51 -7.21 -17.99
C ASP A 45 0.30 -6.88 -17.10
N LEU A 46 -0.61 -7.84 -16.92
CA LEU A 46 -1.85 -7.65 -16.14
C LEU A 46 -1.59 -7.41 -14.65
N ASN A 47 -0.42 -7.78 -14.13
CA ASN A 47 -0.03 -7.50 -12.76
C ASN A 47 0.53 -6.08 -12.58
N GLN A 48 0.81 -5.35 -13.66
CA GLN A 48 1.24 -3.97 -13.56
C GLN A 48 0.02 -3.04 -13.32
N PRO A 49 0.18 -1.93 -12.58
CA PRO A 49 -0.88 -0.95 -12.40
C PRO A 49 -1.44 -0.50 -13.75
N ILE A 50 -2.74 -0.26 -13.84
CA ILE A 50 -3.37 0.22 -15.08
C ILE A 50 -2.91 1.64 -15.42
N GLU A 51 -2.70 2.47 -14.41
CA GLU A 51 -2.30 3.87 -14.54
C GLU A 51 -1.22 4.23 -13.50
N MET A 52 -0.40 5.22 -13.84
CA MET A 52 0.60 5.79 -12.93
C MET A 52 0.17 7.17 -12.46
N LEU A 53 0.48 7.48 -11.20
CA LEU A 53 0.24 8.79 -10.61
C LEU A 53 1.18 9.83 -11.24
N GLN A 54 0.68 11.03 -11.47
CA GLN A 54 1.56 12.14 -11.81
C GLN A 54 2.31 12.58 -10.55
N ARG A 55 3.65 12.61 -10.64
CA ARG A 55 4.55 13.03 -9.56
C ARG A 55 5.30 14.29 -9.96
N SER A 56 5.69 15.09 -8.98
CA SER A 56 6.38 16.38 -9.21
C SER A 56 7.74 16.22 -9.89
N GLY A 57 8.51 15.17 -9.57
CA GLY A 57 9.76 14.84 -10.25
C GLY A 57 9.59 13.89 -11.44
N GLY A 58 8.35 13.66 -11.89
CA GLY A 58 8.04 12.79 -13.03
C GLY A 58 8.38 11.33 -12.77
N ILE A 59 8.88 10.65 -13.80
CA ILE A 59 9.18 9.20 -13.79
C ILE A 59 10.32 8.89 -12.80
N GLY A 60 11.28 9.79 -12.64
CA GLY A 60 12.45 9.59 -11.78
C GLY A 60 12.09 9.36 -10.31
N ASP A 61 10.99 9.94 -9.82
CA ASP A 61 10.54 9.75 -8.44
C ASP A 61 10.15 8.30 -8.13
N TYR A 62 9.81 7.50 -9.15
CA TYR A 62 9.48 6.10 -8.98
C TYR A 62 10.68 5.17 -8.80
N LEU A 63 11.89 5.64 -9.11
CA LEU A 63 13.12 4.86 -8.94
C LEU A 63 13.35 4.49 -7.47
N ASP A 64 13.19 5.47 -6.58
CA ASP A 64 13.40 5.30 -5.14
C ASP A 64 12.07 5.09 -4.38
N ASP A 65 10.91 5.21 -5.06
CA ASP A 65 9.57 5.09 -4.46
C ASP A 65 8.54 4.40 -5.39
N SER A 66 8.84 3.15 -5.75
CA SER A 66 8.02 2.28 -6.61
C SER A 66 6.62 2.01 -6.04
N PRO A 67 5.56 1.92 -6.89
CA PRO A 67 4.22 1.51 -6.47
C PRO A 67 4.11 0.00 -6.17
N ILE A 68 2.94 -0.41 -5.67
CA ILE A 68 2.54 -1.83 -5.64
C ILE A 68 2.03 -2.32 -6.99
N THR A 69 2.01 -3.64 -7.19
CA THR A 69 1.36 -4.33 -8.31
C THR A 69 -0.16 -4.45 -8.11
N GLU A 70 -0.88 -4.90 -9.15
CA GLU A 70 -2.32 -5.24 -9.03
C GLU A 70 -2.54 -6.36 -8.01
N ILE A 71 -1.67 -7.39 -7.98
CA ILE A 71 -1.69 -8.44 -6.94
C ILE A 71 -1.41 -7.84 -5.54
N GLY A 72 -0.46 -6.90 -5.43
CA GLY A 72 -0.18 -6.19 -4.18
C GLY A 72 -1.41 -5.42 -3.66
N GLY A 73 -2.17 -4.79 -4.57
CA GLY A 73 -3.43 -4.14 -4.26
C GLY A 73 -4.52 -5.13 -3.83
N LEU A 74 -4.70 -6.21 -4.58
CA LEU A 74 -5.69 -7.25 -4.29
C LEU A 74 -5.45 -7.93 -2.94
N THR A 75 -4.22 -8.32 -2.64
CA THR A 75 -3.85 -8.96 -1.37
C THR A 75 -4.11 -8.04 -0.18
N SER A 76 -3.80 -6.74 -0.31
CA SER A 76 -4.12 -5.72 0.69
C SER A 76 -5.64 -5.58 0.90
N GLN A 77 -6.43 -5.63 -0.17
CA GLN A 77 -7.89 -5.58 -0.08
C GLN A 77 -8.48 -6.83 0.58
N ILE A 78 -7.92 -8.02 0.31
CA ILE A 78 -8.33 -9.29 0.94
C ILE A 78 -8.08 -9.23 2.45
N LEU A 79 -6.94 -8.67 2.89
CA LEU A 79 -6.67 -8.45 4.32
C LEU A 79 -7.74 -7.56 4.97
N GLY A 80 -8.12 -6.46 4.33
CA GLY A 80 -9.20 -5.60 4.81
C GLY A 80 -10.55 -6.33 4.90
N ARG A 81 -10.86 -7.15 3.90
CA ARG A 81 -12.07 -7.99 3.92
C ARG A 81 -12.05 -9.00 5.05
N SER A 82 -10.89 -9.58 5.37
CA SER A 82 -10.72 -10.50 6.49
C SER A 82 -10.98 -9.81 7.83
N PHE A 83 -10.43 -8.61 8.05
CA PHE A 83 -10.71 -7.82 9.25
C PHE A 83 -12.20 -7.53 9.43
N ARG A 84 -12.88 -7.20 8.33
CA ARG A 84 -14.33 -7.02 8.32
C ARG A 84 -15.08 -8.32 8.62
N LEU A 85 -14.69 -9.43 8.00
CA LEU A 85 -15.33 -10.74 8.17
C LEU A 85 -15.25 -11.27 9.61
N HIS A 86 -14.14 -10.99 10.30
CA HIS A 86 -13.91 -11.42 11.68
C HIS A 86 -14.30 -10.36 12.73
N ASP A 87 -15.04 -9.32 12.33
CA ASP A 87 -15.50 -8.24 13.21
C ASP A 87 -14.37 -7.62 14.06
N ILE A 88 -13.19 -7.40 13.47
CA ILE A 88 -12.06 -6.77 14.16
C ILE A 88 -12.31 -5.27 14.32
N TRP A 89 -13.01 -4.90 15.39
CA TRP A 89 -13.42 -3.51 15.68
C TRP A 89 -13.37 -3.19 17.19
N PRO A 90 -13.16 -1.91 17.57
CA PRO A 90 -12.98 -0.74 16.69
C PRO A 90 -11.52 -0.52 16.21
N ILE A 91 -11.34 -0.29 14.90
CA ILE A 91 -10.09 0.24 14.35
C ILE A 91 -10.06 1.75 14.59
N GLN A 92 -9.22 2.18 15.53
CA GLN A 92 -9.14 3.59 15.94
C GLN A 92 -8.34 4.45 14.98
N LYS A 93 -7.23 3.92 14.46
CA LYS A 93 -6.29 4.63 13.59
C LYS A 93 -5.63 3.66 12.62
N ILE A 94 -5.31 4.15 11.43
CA ILE A 94 -4.45 3.47 10.45
C ILE A 94 -3.30 4.43 10.16
N TYR A 95 -2.08 3.96 10.41
CA TYR A 95 -0.87 4.69 10.10
C TYR A 95 -0.17 4.03 8.92
N SER A 96 0.47 4.83 8.08
CA SER A 96 1.25 4.36 6.94
C SER A 96 2.59 5.08 6.90
N SER A 97 3.64 4.34 6.51
CA SER A 97 4.88 4.94 6.01
C SER A 97 4.58 5.85 4.80
N PRO A 98 5.38 6.92 4.59
CA PRO A 98 5.21 7.83 3.45
C PRO A 98 5.49 7.19 2.09
N SER A 99 6.18 6.04 2.05
CA SER A 99 6.42 5.35 0.78
C SER A 99 5.13 5.00 0.04
N LEU A 100 5.12 5.21 -1.27
CA LEU A 100 3.95 5.02 -2.12
C LEU A 100 3.37 3.61 -1.97
N ARG A 101 4.24 2.60 -1.92
CA ARG A 101 3.86 1.20 -1.70
C ARG A 101 3.03 0.99 -0.41
N CYS A 102 3.40 1.66 0.68
CA CYS A 102 2.70 1.56 1.96
C CYS A 102 1.36 2.29 1.90
N VAL A 103 1.34 3.50 1.33
CA VAL A 103 0.12 4.29 1.19
C VAL A 103 -0.92 3.57 0.32
N GLN A 104 -0.51 3.03 -0.82
CA GLN A 104 -1.40 2.25 -1.70
C GLN A 104 -1.92 0.98 -1.03
N SER A 105 -1.07 0.29 -0.27
CA SER A 105 -1.48 -0.90 0.49
C SER A 105 -2.52 -0.55 1.56
N ALA A 106 -2.29 0.53 2.32
CA ALA A 106 -3.22 1.03 3.32
C ALA A 106 -4.55 1.47 2.69
N ALA A 107 -4.51 2.14 1.53
CA ALA A 107 -5.71 2.54 0.79
C ALA A 107 -6.52 1.33 0.31
N ALA A 108 -5.86 0.31 -0.25
CA ALA A 108 -6.50 -0.94 -0.66
C ALA A 108 -7.08 -1.72 0.53
N PHE A 109 -6.38 -1.74 1.67
CA PHE A 109 -6.89 -2.31 2.91
C PHE A 109 -8.15 -1.60 3.40
N VAL A 110 -8.17 -0.26 3.42
CA VAL A 110 -9.37 0.53 3.78
C VAL A 110 -10.53 0.27 2.81
N LYS A 111 -10.24 0.14 1.51
CA LYS A 111 -11.23 -0.29 0.51
C LYS A 111 -11.81 -1.67 0.85
N GLY A 112 -10.98 -2.61 1.30
CA GLY A 112 -11.39 -3.94 1.75
C GLY A 112 -12.24 -3.93 3.04
N LEU A 113 -11.91 -3.04 3.98
CA LEU A 113 -12.71 -2.81 5.19
C LEU A 113 -14.12 -2.28 4.89
N ASN A 114 -14.29 -1.62 3.73
CA ASN A 114 -15.52 -0.95 3.33
C ASN A 114 -15.98 0.09 4.37
N LYS A 115 -15.03 0.94 4.81
CA LYS A 115 -15.24 2.01 5.78
C LYS A 115 -14.49 3.26 5.33
N ASN A 116 -14.95 4.43 5.77
CA ASN A 116 -14.27 5.70 5.54
C ASN A 116 -13.33 6.02 6.70
N ILE A 117 -12.15 5.39 6.72
CA ILE A 117 -11.10 5.62 7.73
C ILE A 117 -9.96 6.37 7.07
N LYS A 118 -9.57 7.51 7.64
CA LYS A 118 -8.41 8.29 7.17
C LYS A 118 -7.11 7.57 7.48
N ILE A 119 -6.19 7.57 6.52
CA ILE A 119 -4.82 7.07 6.69
C ILE A 119 -3.96 8.22 7.18
N CYS A 120 -3.26 8.01 8.29
CA CYS A 120 -2.28 8.96 8.83
C CYS A 120 -0.89 8.62 8.30
N ILE A 121 -0.31 9.52 7.50
CA ILE A 121 1.07 9.37 7.03
C ILE A 121 2.02 9.72 8.18
N GLU A 122 2.87 8.77 8.56
CA GLU A 122 3.83 8.89 9.66
C GLU A 122 5.25 8.63 9.15
N PRO A 123 6.07 9.69 8.92
CA PRO A 123 7.45 9.55 8.47
C PRO A 123 8.32 8.66 9.36
N GLY A 124 8.04 8.59 10.67
CA GLY A 124 8.74 7.70 11.60
C GLY A 124 8.57 6.20 11.31
N LEU A 125 7.61 5.82 10.45
CA LEU A 125 7.42 4.44 9.98
C LEU A 125 8.19 4.12 8.69
N PHE A 126 8.96 5.08 8.14
CA PHE A 126 9.75 4.83 6.94
C PHE A 126 10.84 3.77 7.21
N ASP A 127 11.23 3.05 6.15
CA ASP A 127 12.30 2.07 6.23
C ASP A 127 13.63 2.70 6.67
N TRP A 128 14.60 1.85 7.01
CA TRP A 128 15.93 2.31 7.36
C TRP A 128 16.53 3.20 6.27
N THR A 129 16.75 4.47 6.61
CA THR A 129 17.16 5.51 5.66
C THR A 129 18.50 5.27 5.00
N LYS A 130 19.36 4.38 5.53
CA LYS A 130 20.61 3.99 4.86
C LYS A 130 20.38 3.33 3.50
N TRP A 131 19.19 2.79 3.24
CA TRP A 131 18.83 2.19 1.95
C TRP A 131 18.29 3.19 0.92
N TYR A 132 18.05 4.43 1.30
CA TYR A 132 17.35 5.41 0.47
C TYR A 132 18.11 6.74 0.43
N LYS A 133 17.97 7.46 -0.68
CA LYS A 133 18.57 8.80 -0.82
C LYS A 133 17.78 9.86 -0.05
N ALA A 134 16.46 9.70 0.03
CA ALA A 134 15.56 10.59 0.73
C ALA A 134 14.31 9.83 1.21
N ILE A 135 13.60 10.41 2.17
CA ILE A 135 12.24 10.00 2.52
C ILE A 135 11.30 10.63 1.47
N PRO A 136 10.40 9.85 0.84
CA PRO A 136 9.42 10.35 -0.12
C PRO A 136 8.48 11.42 0.46
#